data_AF-A0A2V6L383-F1
#
_entry.id   AF-A0A2V6L383-F1
#
_cell.length_a   1.000
_cell.length_b   1.000
_cell.length_c   1.000
_cell.angle_alpha   90.00
_cell.angle_beta   90.00
_cell.angle_gamma   90.00
#
_symmetry.space_group_name_H-M   'P 1'
#
loop_
_entity.id
_entity.type
_entity.pdbx_description
1 polymer ?
#
loop_
_entity_poly.entity_id
_entity_poly.type
_entity_poly.pdbx_seq_one_letter_code
_entity_poly.pdbx_strand_id
1 'polypeptide(L)' 'RRDWIHWIASAKRPETRARRVDNACAMLAAGKRRVCCFDRSGFYSKSFSSPKAAI' A
#
# COMPACT_ATOMS: atom_id res chain seq x y z
N ARG A 1 0.79 0.58 -8.78
CA ARG A 1 2.04 -0.18 -8.50
C ARG A 1 2.75 0.34 -7.25
N ARG A 2 2.96 1.67 -7.10
CA ARG A 2 3.47 2.30 -5.87
C ARG A 2 2.65 1.96 -4.60
N ASP A 3 1.39 1.60 -4.76
CA ASP A 3 0.46 1.25 -3.68
C ASP A 3 0.96 0.05 -2.85
N TRP A 4 1.49 -0.98 -3.50
CA TRP A 4 2.05 -2.16 -2.83
C TRP A 4 3.31 -1.80 -2.02
N ILE A 5 4.19 -0.98 -2.61
CA ILE A 5 5.43 -0.54 -1.97
C ILE A 5 5.10 0.29 -0.73
N HIS A 6 4.16 1.24 -0.85
CA HIS A 6 3.73 2.07 0.28
C HIS A 6 3.05 1.25 1.37
N TRP A 7 2.18 0.31 0.98
CA TRP A 7 1.54 -0.59 1.94
C TRP A 7 2.56 -1.44 2.68
N ILE A 8 3.56 -2.01 2.01
CA ILE A 8 4.65 -2.76 2.66
C ILE A 8 5.47 -1.82 3.57
N ALA A 9 5.84 -0.63 3.09
CA ALA A 9 6.66 0.33 3.83
C ALA A 9 5.94 0.95 5.04
N SER A 10 4.61 1.03 5.02
CA SER A 10 3.82 1.55 6.16
C SER A 10 3.89 0.65 7.41
N ALA A 11 4.37 -0.59 7.30
CA ALA A 11 4.56 -1.46 8.43
C ALA A 11 5.81 -1.03 9.23
N LYS A 12 5.60 -0.51 10.45
CA LYS A 12 6.68 -0.08 11.35
C LYS A 12 7.51 -1.24 11.92
N ARG A 13 6.93 -2.44 12.00
CA ARG A 13 7.60 -3.64 12.55
C ARG A 13 8.23 -4.46 11.41
N PRO A 14 9.49 -4.91 11.55
CA PRO A 14 10.18 -5.66 10.51
C PRO A 14 9.50 -7.00 10.18
N GLU A 15 9.00 -7.71 11.20
CA GLU A 15 8.26 -8.97 11.04
C GLU A 15 6.98 -8.77 10.22
N THR A 16 6.24 -7.69 10.49
CA THR A 16 5.04 -7.35 9.73
C THR A 16 5.38 -6.96 8.28
N ARG A 17 6.53 -6.30 8.07
CA ARG A 17 7.01 -5.97 6.72
C ARG A 17 7.28 -7.24 5.91
N ALA A 18 7.98 -8.22 6.48
CA ALA A 18 8.24 -9.51 5.82
C ALA A 18 6.92 -10.22 5.46
N ARG A 19 5.97 -10.27 6.40
CA ARG A 19 4.67 -10.90 6.17
C ARG A 19 3.83 -10.17 5.11
N ARG A 20 3.99 -8.84 4.97
CA ARG A 20 3.32 -8.07 3.90
C ARG A 20 3.95 -8.30 2.53
N VAL A 21 5.26 -8.51 2.45
CA VAL A 21 5.94 -8.86 1.19
C VAL A 21 5.43 -10.19 0.67
N ASP A 22 5.40 -11.22 1.52
CA ASP A 22 4.90 -12.55 1.15
C ASP A 22 3.43 -12.50 0.68
N ASN A 23 2.57 -11.84 1.45
CA ASN A 23 1.17 -11.62 1.06
C ASN A 23 1.05 -10.83 -0.25
N ALA A 24 1.92 -9.85 -0.50
CA ALA A 24 1.91 -9.09 -1.74
C ALA A 24 2.21 -9.99 -2.93
N CYS A 25 3.23 -10.85 -2.84
CA CYS A 25 3.54 -11.84 -3.86
C CYS A 25 2.36 -12.80 -4.09
N ALA A 26 1.76 -13.34 -3.02
CA ALA A 26 0.61 -14.23 -3.12
C ALA A 26 -0.61 -13.55 -3.77
N MET A 27 -0.91 -12.30 -3.39
CA MET A 27 -2.03 -11.54 -3.95
C MET A 27 -1.79 -11.13 -5.40
N LEU A 28 -0.56 -10.76 -5.77
CA LEU A 28 -0.19 -10.46 -7.14
C LEU A 28 -0.30 -11.72 -8.02
N ALA A 29 0.15 -12.87 -7.52
CA ALA A 29 0.00 -14.16 -8.19
C ALA A 29 -1.48 -14.54 -8.35
N ALA A 30 -2.32 -14.26 -7.35
CA ALA A 30 -3.78 -14.41 -7.43
C ALA A 30 -4.47 -13.37 -8.33
N GLY A 31 -3.71 -12.52 -9.04
CA GLY A 31 -4.23 -11.55 -10.00
C GLY A 31 -4.80 -10.26 -9.39
N LYS A 32 -4.65 -10.05 -8.07
CA LYS A 32 -5.09 -8.80 -7.44
C LYS A 32 -4.16 -7.66 -7.85
N ARG A 33 -4.71 -6.70 -8.59
CA ARG A 33 -3.99 -5.49 -9.00
C ARG A 33 -3.89 -4.43 -7.89
N ARG A 34 -4.67 -4.55 -6.81
CA ARG A 34 -4.74 -3.61 -5.69
C ARG A 34 -4.69 -4.34 -4.34
N VAL A 35 -4.11 -3.68 -3.34
CA VAL A 35 -4.15 -4.14 -1.93
C VAL A 35 -5.59 -3.99 -1.43
N CYS A 36 -6.14 -5.01 -0.76
CA CYS A 36 -7.55 -5.04 -0.31
C CYS A 36 -7.97 -3.85 0.55
N CYS A 37 -7.01 -3.35 1.32
CA CYS A 37 -7.28 -2.58 2.52
C CYS A 37 -6.38 -1.33 2.56
N PHE A 38 -5.77 -0.99 1.41
CA PHE A 38 -4.97 0.22 1.27
C PHE A 38 -5.84 1.33 0.72
N ASP A 39 -6.16 2.29 1.59
CA ASP A 39 -6.91 3.48 1.22
C ASP A 39 -6.04 4.41 0.36
N ARG A 40 -6.33 4.41 -0.95
CA ARG A 40 -5.69 5.30 -1.94
C ARG A 40 -6.31 6.70 -1.95
N SER A 41 -7.47 6.88 -1.30
CA SER A 41 -8.12 8.19 -1.15
C SER A 41 -7.37 9.09 -0.17
N GLY A 42 -6.58 8.50 0.72
CA GLY A 42 -5.85 9.23 1.76
C GLY A 42 -6.75 9.72 2.90
N PHE A 43 -8.02 9.28 2.91
CA PHE A 43 -9.01 9.65 3.91
C PHE A 43 -8.65 9.04 5.28
N TYR A 44 -8.16 7.79 5.28
CA TYR A 44 -7.72 7.11 6.50
C TYR A 44 -6.20 6.98 6.57
N SER A 45 -5.52 6.90 5.42
CA SER A 45 -4.07 6.94 5.38
C SER A 45 -3.62 8.38 5.14
N LYS A 46 -3.15 9.09 6.20
CA LYS A 46 -2.55 10.44 6.10
C LYS A 46 -1.27 10.49 5.23
N SER A 47 -1.02 9.48 4.41
CA SER A 47 0.21 9.25 3.65
C SER A 47 0.11 9.65 2.19
N PHE A 48 -1.11 9.79 1.64
CA PHE A 48 -1.31 10.31 0.30
C PHE A 48 -2.29 11.48 0.38
N SER A 49 -1.81 12.69 0.13
CA SER A 49 -2.68 13.84 -0.13
C SER A 49 -2.78 14.03 -1.63
N SER A 50 -3.98 14.34 -2.12
CA SER A 50 -4.15 14.76 -3.51
C SER A 50 -3.26 15.98 -3.76
N PRO A 51 -2.42 16.00 -4.81
CA PRO A 51 -1.62 17.18 -5.11
C PRO A 51 -2.57 18.37 -5.29
N LYS A 52 -2.31 19.47 -4.57
CA LYS A 52 -3.02 20.73 -4.82
C LYS A 52 -2.80 21.10 -6.29
N ALA A 53 -3.89 21.43 -6.98
CA ALA A 53 -3.80 21.92 -8.35
C ALA A 53 -2.80 23.09 -8.39
N ALA A 54 -1.80 22.99 -9.27
CA ALA A 54 -0.90 24.10 -9.53
C ALA A 54 -1.73 25.23 -10.13
N ILE A 55 -1.69 26.40 -9.48
CA ILE A 55 -2.30 27.65 -9.93
C ILE A 55 -1.32 28.35 -10.86
#